data_AF-A0A2V1BYQ1-F1
#
_entry.id   AF-A0A2V1BYQ1-F1
#
_cell.length_a   1.000
_cell.length_b   1.000
_cell.length_c   1.000
_cell.angle_alpha   90.00
_cell.angle_beta   90.00
_cell.angle_gamma   90.00
#
_symmetry.space_group_name_H-M   'P 1'
#
loop_
_entity.id
_entity.type
_entity.pdbx_description
1 polymer ?
#
loop_
_entity_poly.entity_id
_entity_poly.type
_entity_poly.pdbx_seq_one_letter_code
_entity_poly.pdbx_strand_id
1 'polypeptide(L)'
;MAKVAEYMLQGIASDICEISVIAKDPSRKLIVLPVTGEEHRNPGMQHQLFRARLNRSDEYFALDLSSAQYGHYDPVVPFDTYAADRASESLIEHEQVLGQVRLGHLRKGPSGQLPESIVAKKRQISDRIMPAVRKFEIDTNTTVSEMLEQDKVELDRSSGDLLQQIYAAMEDQSVK
;
A
#
# COMPACT_ATOMS: atom_id res chain seq x y z
N MET A 1 4.14 -4.79 3.63
CA MET A 1 3.03 -4.42 2.76
C MET A 1 3.44 -4.51 1.30
N ALA A 2 4.60 -3.97 0.91
CA ALA A 2 5.19 -4.15 -0.43
C ALA A 2 5.14 -5.61 -0.93
N LYS A 3 5.60 -6.59 -0.14
CA LYS A 3 5.54 -8.03 -0.51
C LYS A 3 4.13 -8.58 -0.79
N VAL A 4 3.11 -8.06 -0.11
CA VAL A 4 1.72 -8.46 -0.34
C VAL A 4 1.25 -7.87 -1.66
N ALA A 5 1.54 -6.59 -1.90
CA ALA A 5 1.21 -5.91 -3.15
C ALA A 5 1.95 -6.55 -4.35
N GLU A 6 3.22 -6.89 -4.20
CA GLU A 6 4.02 -7.62 -5.20
C GLU A 6 3.40 -8.98 -5.55
N TYR A 7 2.95 -9.72 -4.54
CA TYR A 7 2.29 -11.00 -4.75
C TYR A 7 0.94 -10.84 -5.46
N MET A 8 0.08 -9.93 -4.97
CA MET A 8 -1.25 -9.72 -5.53
C MET A 8 -1.21 -9.18 -6.97
N LEU A 9 -0.22 -8.36 -7.31
CA LEU A 9 -0.07 -7.76 -8.64
C LEU A 9 0.88 -8.55 -9.54
N GLN A 10 1.28 -9.75 -9.12
CA GLN A 10 2.14 -10.62 -9.91
C GLN A 10 1.49 -10.91 -11.28
N GLY A 11 2.27 -10.74 -12.35
CA GLY A 11 1.81 -10.91 -13.72
C GLY A 11 1.13 -9.66 -14.33
N ILE A 12 0.66 -8.73 -13.51
CA ILE A 12 -0.01 -7.50 -13.96
C ILE A 12 0.95 -6.31 -13.97
N ALA A 13 1.73 -6.14 -12.90
CA ALA A 13 2.62 -5.02 -12.73
C ALA A 13 4.03 -5.45 -12.28
N SER A 14 5.03 -4.62 -12.60
CA SER A 14 6.41 -4.73 -12.18
C SER A 14 6.88 -3.43 -11.52
N ASP A 15 8.12 -3.42 -11.03
CA ASP A 15 8.77 -2.24 -10.46
C ASP A 15 7.95 -1.54 -9.36
N ILE A 16 7.25 -2.36 -8.57
CA ILE A 16 6.41 -1.87 -7.46
C ILE A 16 7.32 -1.28 -6.39
N CYS A 17 7.14 0.00 -6.12
CA CYS A 17 7.91 0.77 -5.16
C CYS A 17 6.96 1.46 -4.19
N GLU A 18 7.22 1.36 -2.90
CA GLU A 18 6.52 2.19 -1.91
C GLU A 18 7.15 3.58 -1.92
N ILE A 19 6.33 4.62 -2.06
CA ILE A 19 6.80 6.00 -2.04
C ILE A 19 6.07 6.79 -0.97
N SER A 20 6.77 7.77 -0.43
CA SER A 20 6.22 8.76 0.47
C SER A 20 5.98 10.07 -0.28
N VAL A 21 4.78 10.64 -0.14
CA VAL A 21 4.39 11.89 -0.80
C VAL A 21 3.82 12.88 0.21
N ILE A 22 4.16 14.15 0.08
CA ILE A 22 3.50 15.21 0.85
C ILE A 22 2.32 15.70 0.00
N ALA A 23 1.10 15.60 0.52
CA ALA A 23 -0.08 16.04 -0.23
C ALA A 23 -0.05 17.56 -0.47
N LYS A 24 -0.46 17.95 -1.68
CA LYS A 24 -0.63 19.36 -2.09
C LYS A 24 -1.77 20.05 -1.35
N ASP A 25 -2.86 19.32 -1.11
CA ASP A 25 -4.02 19.80 -0.36
C ASP A 25 -3.80 19.65 1.16
N PRO A 26 -3.83 20.75 1.94
CA PRO A 26 -3.72 20.71 3.40
C PRO A 26 -4.82 19.91 4.10
N SER A 27 -6.00 19.75 3.50
CA SER A 27 -7.11 18.96 4.05
C SER A 27 -6.78 17.46 4.13
N ARG A 28 -5.76 17.01 3.38
CA ARG A 28 -5.30 15.62 3.34
C ARG A 28 -4.20 15.33 4.36
N LYS A 29 -3.72 16.33 5.11
CA LYS A 29 -2.66 16.12 6.11
C LYS A 29 -3.11 15.11 7.16
N LEU A 30 -2.31 14.07 7.36
CA LEU A 30 -2.53 13.07 8.39
C LEU A 30 -2.44 13.72 9.78
N ILE A 31 -3.54 13.65 10.53
CA ILE A 31 -3.59 14.03 11.94
C ILE A 31 -3.12 12.83 12.75
N VAL A 32 -1.97 12.96 13.41
CA VAL A 32 -1.51 11.93 14.35
C VAL A 32 -2.18 12.20 15.69
N LEU A 33 -3.08 11.29 16.07
CA LEU A 33 -3.62 11.23 17.43
C LEU A 33 -2.69 10.33 18.26
N PRO A 34 -1.79 10.87 19.09
CA PRO A 34 -1.06 10.08 20.06
C PRO A 34 -2.04 9.48 21.08
N VAL A 35 -1.63 8.37 21.71
CA VAL A 35 -2.41 7.63 22.71
C VAL A 35 -2.81 8.51 23.92
N THR A 36 -2.13 9.64 24.12
CA THR A 36 -2.42 10.64 25.15
C THR A 36 -3.60 11.56 24.81
N GLY A 37 -4.12 11.53 23.58
CA GLY A 37 -5.29 12.31 23.14
C GLY A 37 -5.00 13.76 22.72
N GLU A 38 -3.75 14.22 22.80
CA GLU A 38 -3.37 15.56 22.32
C GLU A 38 -3.11 15.55 20.81
N GLU A 39 -3.94 16.25 20.03
CA GLU A 39 -3.72 16.41 18.59
C GLU A 39 -2.39 17.11 18.31
N HIS A 40 -1.38 16.34 17.90
CA HIS A 40 -0.20 16.91 17.27
C HIS A 40 -0.47 17.02 15.77
N ARG A 41 -0.78 18.24 15.31
CA ARG A 41 -0.66 18.58 13.90
C ARG A 41 0.79 18.37 13.51
N ASN A 42 1.11 17.23 12.90
CA ASN A 42 2.43 16.97 12.36
C ASN A 42 2.44 17.42 10.89
N PRO A 43 2.96 18.63 10.57
CA PRO A 43 2.90 19.17 9.22
C PRO A 43 3.76 18.39 8.20
N GLY A 44 4.54 17.39 8.62
CA GLY A 44 5.44 16.62 7.76
C GLY A 44 5.06 15.17 7.52
N MET A 45 3.88 14.70 7.98
CA MET A 45 3.53 13.29 7.77
C MET A 45 3.19 13.03 6.30
N GLN A 46 4.02 12.20 5.67
CA GLN A 46 3.92 11.82 4.26
C GLN A 46 2.87 10.72 4.08
N HIS A 47 2.04 10.84 3.05
CA HIS A 47 1.20 9.75 2.58
C HIS A 47 2.07 8.67 1.98
N GLN A 48 1.65 7.42 2.16
CA GLN A 48 2.31 6.28 1.54
C GLN A 48 1.41 5.69 0.48
N LEU A 49 2.00 5.49 -0.68
CA LEU A 49 1.33 4.88 -1.83
C LEU A 49 2.34 4.01 -2.57
N PHE A 50 1.84 3.17 -3.48
CA PHE A 50 2.71 2.39 -4.34
C PHE A 50 2.79 3.01 -5.73
N ARG A 51 4.00 3.16 -6.26
CA ARG A 51 4.21 3.36 -7.70
C ARG A 51 4.44 1.99 -8.32
N ALA A 52 3.74 1.67 -9.39
CA ALA A 52 3.91 0.42 -10.12
C ALA A 52 3.93 0.67 -11.63
N ARG A 53 4.72 -0.11 -12.38
CA ARG A 53 4.69 -0.12 -13.85
C ARG A 53 3.80 -1.25 -14.32
N LEU A 54 2.89 -1.02 -15.25
CA LEU A 54 2.12 -2.14 -15.82
C LEU A 54 3.00 -3.00 -16.74
N ASN A 55 2.81 -4.32 -16.77
CA ASN A 55 3.66 -5.19 -17.59
C ASN A 55 3.42 -5.02 -19.10
N ARG A 56 2.20 -4.58 -19.49
CA ARG A 56 1.78 -4.44 -20.89
C ARG A 56 1.91 -3.00 -21.43
N SER A 57 2.30 -2.05 -20.59
CA SER A 57 2.50 -0.66 -20.97
C SER A 57 3.63 -0.06 -20.14
N ASP A 58 4.53 0.72 -20.73
CA ASP A 58 5.60 1.39 -19.99
C ASP A 58 5.13 2.55 -19.08
N GLU A 59 3.82 2.66 -18.85
CA GLU A 59 3.19 3.64 -17.99
C GLU A 59 3.28 3.24 -16.50
N TYR A 60 3.58 4.23 -15.67
CA TYR A 60 3.55 4.11 -14.22
C TYR A 60 2.22 4.57 -13.67
N PHE A 61 1.72 3.87 -12.64
CA PHE A 61 0.52 4.19 -11.91
C PHE A 61 0.82 4.38 -10.42
N ALA A 62 0.11 5.32 -9.80
CA ALA A 62 0.05 5.50 -8.37
C ALA A 62 -1.15 4.72 -7.80
N LEU A 63 -0.89 3.78 -6.88
CA LEU A 63 -1.88 3.10 -6.07
C LEU A 63 -1.95 3.74 -4.68
N ASP A 64 -2.85 4.69 -4.52
CA ASP A 64 -3.10 5.43 -3.28
C ASP A 64 -4.41 4.98 -2.65
N LEU A 65 -4.33 3.94 -1.82
CA LEU A 65 -5.47 3.40 -1.08
C LEU A 65 -5.95 4.33 0.05
N SER A 66 -5.15 5.35 0.42
CA SER A 66 -5.54 6.34 1.42
C SER A 66 -6.49 7.40 0.85
N SER A 67 -6.49 7.60 -0.48
CA SER A 67 -7.35 8.57 -1.16
C SER A 67 -8.84 8.43 -0.81
N ALA A 68 -9.33 7.19 -0.65
CA ALA A 68 -10.70 6.88 -0.25
C ALA A 68 -11.07 7.45 1.13
N GLN A 69 -10.10 7.59 2.05
CA GLN A 69 -10.31 8.17 3.38
C GLN A 69 -10.61 9.68 3.32
N TYR A 70 -10.20 10.34 2.25
CA TYR A 70 -10.35 11.79 2.05
C TYR A 70 -11.47 12.13 1.06
N GLY A 71 -12.35 11.19 0.73
CA GLY A 71 -13.46 11.40 -0.20
C GLY A 71 -13.05 11.46 -1.68
N HIS A 72 -11.82 11.09 -2.00
CA HIS A 72 -11.35 10.93 -3.38
C HIS A 72 -11.44 9.47 -3.80
N TYR A 73 -12.14 9.18 -4.90
CA TYR A 73 -12.55 7.82 -5.26
C TYR A 73 -11.65 7.13 -6.29
N ASP A 74 -10.56 7.77 -6.71
CA ASP A 74 -9.64 7.21 -7.71
C ASP A 74 -8.35 6.74 -7.02
N PRO A 75 -8.33 5.51 -6.48
CA PRO A 75 -7.17 4.94 -5.80
C PRO A 75 -6.06 4.53 -6.77
N VAL A 76 -6.35 4.45 -8.07
CA VAL A 76 -5.39 4.11 -9.12
C VAL A 76 -5.45 5.18 -10.19
N VAL A 77 -4.34 5.89 -10.41
CA VAL A 77 -4.22 6.94 -11.45
C VAL A 77 -2.83 6.91 -12.08
N PRO A 78 -2.66 7.38 -13.33
CA PRO A 78 -1.33 7.55 -13.90
C PRO A 78 -0.43 8.38 -12.98
N PHE A 79 0.83 7.97 -12.87
CA PHE A 79 1.75 8.53 -11.89
C PHE A 79 2.02 10.02 -12.13
N ASP A 80 2.18 10.42 -13.38
CA ASP A 80 2.41 11.82 -13.75
C ASP A 80 1.21 12.70 -13.39
N THR A 81 -0.01 12.20 -13.62
CA THR A 81 -1.25 12.85 -13.18
C THR A 81 -1.31 12.96 -11.66
N TYR A 82 -0.96 11.89 -10.94
CA TYR A 82 -0.89 11.91 -9.47
C TYR A 82 0.08 12.97 -8.98
N ALA A 83 1.30 12.99 -9.54
CA ALA A 83 2.35 13.90 -9.12
C ALA A 83 1.97 15.37 -9.35
N ALA A 84 1.33 15.69 -10.48
CA ALA A 84 0.89 17.04 -10.81
C ALA A 84 -0.28 17.53 -9.92
N ASP A 85 -1.26 16.65 -9.69
CA ASP A 85 -2.53 17.04 -9.07
C ASP A 85 -2.53 16.89 -7.55
N ARG A 86 -1.80 15.89 -7.03
CA ARG A 86 -1.97 15.42 -5.65
C ARG A 86 -0.71 15.55 -4.79
N ALA A 87 0.48 15.43 -5.38
CA ALA A 87 1.74 15.59 -4.65
C ALA A 87 2.22 17.05 -4.65
N SER A 88 2.81 17.47 -3.54
CA SER A 88 3.73 18.61 -3.51
C SER A 88 5.14 18.11 -3.89
N GLU A 89 6.01 19.00 -4.34
CA GLU A 89 7.29 18.73 -5.05
C GLU A 89 8.24 17.68 -4.43
N SER A 90 8.02 17.24 -3.18
CA SER A 90 8.80 16.20 -2.52
C SER A 90 8.17 14.80 -2.69
N LEU A 91 8.72 14.01 -3.62
CA LEU A 91 8.53 12.56 -3.69
C LEU A 91 9.76 11.87 -3.09
N ILE A 92 9.57 11.03 -2.07
CA ILE A 92 10.64 10.20 -1.52
C ILE A 92 10.38 8.76 -1.91
N GLU A 93 11.19 8.23 -2.82
CA GLU A 93 11.17 6.81 -3.15
C GLU A 93 11.88 6.01 -2.06
N HIS A 94 11.22 4.96 -1.55
CA HIS A 94 11.90 3.98 -0.69
C HIS A 94 12.53 2.93 -1.61
N GLU A 95 13.85 2.77 -1.52
CA GLU A 95 14.62 1.88 -2.39
C GLU A 95 14.00 0.47 -2.46
N GLN A 96 13.98 -0.12 -3.66
CA GLN A 96 13.34 -1.39 -3.99
C GLN A 96 13.58 -2.43 -2.88
N VAL A 97 12.51 -3.11 -2.44
CA VAL A 97 12.59 -4.24 -1.50
C VAL A 97 13.16 -5.48 -2.23
N LEU A 98 14.33 -5.33 -2.83
CA LEU A 98 15.14 -6.45 -3.28
C LEU A 98 15.57 -7.23 -2.04
N GLY A 99 15.40 -8.55 -2.10
CA GLY A 99 15.82 -9.47 -1.05
C GLY A 99 17.23 -9.16 -0.58
N GLN A 100 17.38 -9.17 0.75
CA GLN A 100 18.54 -8.76 1.56
C GLN A 100 18.50 -7.31 2.02
N VAL A 101 18.14 -7.17 3.30
CA VAL A 101 18.56 -6.05 4.15
C VAL A 101 20.09 -5.97 4.08
N ARG A 102 20.62 -5.18 3.15
CA ARG A 102 21.97 -4.64 3.26
C ARG A 102 21.85 -3.42 4.15
N LEU A 103 22.08 -3.62 5.45
CA LEU A 103 22.53 -2.60 6.39
C LEU A 103 23.84 -2.01 5.84
N GLY A 104 23.73 -1.03 4.96
CA GLY A 104 24.85 -0.53 4.18
C GLY A 104 24.69 0.93 3.80
N HIS A 105 24.82 1.81 4.80
CA HIS A 105 25.36 3.15 4.67
C HIS A 105 24.91 3.97 3.44
N LEU A 106 23.74 4.61 3.51
CA LEU A 106 23.44 5.75 2.63
C LEU A 106 22.86 6.93 3.42
N ARG A 107 23.78 7.90 3.63
CA ARG A 107 23.65 9.35 3.75
C ARG A 107 22.46 9.95 4.53
N LYS A 108 22.84 10.61 5.62
CA LYS A 108 22.09 11.55 6.46
C LYS A 108 21.34 12.61 5.64
N GLY A 109 20.01 12.55 5.70
CA GLY A 109 19.10 13.69 5.61
C GLY A 109 18.15 13.64 6.83
N PRO A 110 17.80 14.77 7.48
CA PRO A 110 17.15 14.74 8.78
C PRO A 110 15.62 14.77 8.65
N SER A 111 14.98 13.71 8.12
CA SER A 111 13.50 13.50 8.26
C SER A 111 12.90 12.33 7.45
N GLY A 112 13.69 11.48 6.77
CA GLY A 112 13.15 10.47 5.87
C GLY A 112 12.83 9.08 6.47
N GLN A 113 13.12 8.83 7.75
CA GLN A 113 12.93 7.50 8.34
C GLN A 113 11.54 7.35 8.97
N LEU A 114 10.84 6.29 8.58
CA LEU A 114 9.60 5.89 9.20
C LEU A 114 9.83 5.57 10.68
N PRO A 115 8.91 5.96 11.57
CA PRO A 115 8.90 5.44 12.93
C PRO A 115 8.94 3.90 12.91
N GLU A 116 9.84 3.30 13.69
CA GLU A 116 9.99 1.85 13.77
C GLU A 116 8.68 1.13 14.11
N SER A 117 7.80 1.79 14.87
CA SER A 117 6.46 1.31 15.20
C SER A 117 5.58 1.09 13.96
N ILE A 118 5.66 1.98 12.96
CA ILE A 118 4.93 1.85 11.69
C ILE A 118 5.48 0.69 10.87
N VAL A 119 6.81 0.58 10.81
CA VAL A 119 7.49 -0.53 10.10
C VAL A 119 7.11 -1.88 10.73
N ALA A 120 7.13 -1.97 12.06
CA ALA A 120 6.73 -3.16 12.80
C ALA A 120 5.26 -3.52 12.56
N LYS A 121 4.36 -2.52 12.58
CA LYS A 121 2.92 -2.75 12.33
C LYS A 121 2.66 -3.23 10.90
N LYS A 122 3.33 -2.63 9.91
CA LYS A 122 3.25 -3.07 8.51
C LYS A 122 3.67 -4.53 8.33
N ARG A 123 4.74 -4.94 9.02
CA ARG A 123 5.20 -6.33 9.01
C ARG A 123 4.15 -7.26 9.63
N GLN A 124 3.66 -6.92 10.81
CA GLN A 124 2.64 -7.69 11.52
C GLN A 124 1.38 -7.91 10.66
N ILE A 125 0.93 -6.88 9.93
CA ILE A 125 -0.22 -7.00 9.04
C ILE A 125 0.12 -7.88 7.83
N SER A 126 1.31 -7.71 7.23
CA SER A 126 1.74 -8.50 6.07
C SER A 126 1.81 -10.00 6.39
N ASP A 127 2.32 -10.34 7.58
CA ASP A 127 2.45 -11.72 8.07
C ASP A 127 1.08 -12.39 8.28
N ARG A 128 -0.01 -11.63 8.32
CA ARG A 128 -1.39 -12.13 8.48
C ARG A 128 -2.17 -12.18 7.17
N ILE A 129 -2.03 -11.13 6.35
CA ILE A 129 -2.71 -11.07 5.07
C ILE A 129 -2.21 -12.20 4.16
N MET A 130 -0.90 -12.47 4.12
CA MET A 130 -0.40 -13.51 3.20
C MET A 130 -0.94 -14.91 3.45
N PRO A 131 -1.00 -15.42 4.70
CA PRO A 131 -1.67 -16.68 4.97
C PRO A 131 -3.15 -16.69 4.55
N ALA A 132 -3.89 -15.59 4.75
CA ALA A 132 -5.29 -15.50 4.34
C ALA A 132 -5.44 -15.55 2.81
N VAL A 133 -4.59 -14.83 2.09
CA VAL A 133 -4.54 -14.88 0.62
C VAL A 133 -4.26 -16.29 0.14
N ARG A 134 -3.25 -16.96 0.71
CA ARG A 134 -2.92 -18.35 0.32
C ARG A 134 -4.04 -19.33 0.66
N LYS A 135 -4.71 -19.12 1.79
CA LYS A 135 -5.87 -19.93 2.17
C LYS A 135 -6.98 -19.78 1.13
N PHE A 136 -7.29 -18.57 0.71
CA PHE A 136 -8.24 -18.31 -0.36
C PHE A 136 -7.86 -19.05 -1.64
N GLU A 137 -6.60 -18.97 -2.07
CA GLU A 137 -6.16 -19.64 -3.30
C GLU A 137 -6.28 -21.16 -3.23
N ILE A 138 -6.04 -21.75 -2.04
CA ILE A 138 -6.22 -23.19 -1.79
C ILE A 138 -7.71 -23.56 -1.78
N ASP A 139 -8.54 -22.80 -1.06
CA ASP A 139 -9.96 -23.10 -0.88
C ASP A 139 -10.75 -22.95 -2.20
N THR A 140 -10.34 -22.03 -3.06
CA THR A 140 -10.98 -21.75 -4.36
C THR A 140 -10.29 -22.41 -5.55
N ASN A 141 -9.11 -23.02 -5.34
CA ASN A 141 -8.25 -23.56 -6.40
C ASN A 141 -8.03 -22.54 -7.55
N THR A 142 -7.91 -21.26 -7.21
CA THR A 142 -7.75 -20.14 -8.13
C THR A 142 -6.72 -19.18 -7.54
N THR A 143 -5.68 -18.84 -8.29
CA THR A 143 -4.68 -17.84 -7.84
C THR A 143 -5.25 -16.43 -7.88
N VAL A 144 -4.69 -15.50 -7.08
CA VAL A 144 -5.09 -14.08 -7.16
C VAL A 144 -4.87 -13.52 -8.57
N SER A 145 -3.79 -13.91 -9.25
CA SER A 145 -3.55 -13.47 -10.63
C SER A 145 -4.62 -13.97 -11.60
N GLU A 146 -5.02 -15.26 -11.52
CA GLU A 146 -6.11 -15.81 -12.35
C GLU A 146 -7.45 -15.16 -12.02
N MET A 147 -7.71 -14.86 -10.74
CA MET A 147 -8.91 -14.14 -10.31
C MET A 147 -9.02 -12.76 -10.98
N LEU A 148 -7.90 -12.03 -11.09
CA LEU A 148 -7.87 -10.70 -11.70
C LEU A 148 -8.07 -10.71 -13.23
N GLU A 149 -8.00 -11.88 -13.86
CA GLU A 149 -8.27 -12.06 -15.30
C GLU A 149 -9.73 -12.49 -15.57
N GLN A 150 -10.53 -12.76 -14.54
CA GLN A 150 -11.94 -13.13 -14.66
C GLN A 150 -12.80 -11.99 -15.22
N ASP A 151 -13.98 -12.32 -15.71
CA ASP A 151 -14.96 -11.29 -16.05
C ASP A 151 -15.41 -10.52 -14.80
N LYS A 152 -15.96 -9.33 -15.01
CA LYS A 152 -16.29 -8.41 -13.91
C LYS A 152 -17.20 -9.02 -12.85
N VAL A 153 -18.19 -9.84 -13.24
CA VAL A 153 -19.16 -10.40 -12.29
C VAL A 153 -18.49 -11.46 -11.41
N GLU A 154 -17.67 -12.32 -12.03
CA GLU A 154 -16.90 -13.32 -11.31
C GLU A 154 -15.82 -12.69 -10.42
N LEU A 155 -15.13 -11.66 -10.92
CA LEU A 155 -14.15 -10.89 -10.16
C LEU A 155 -14.76 -10.24 -8.92
N ASP A 156 -15.92 -9.60 -9.04
CA ASP A 156 -16.59 -8.93 -7.92
C ASP A 156 -16.94 -9.95 -6.81
N ARG A 157 -17.38 -11.15 -7.19
CA ARG A 157 -17.68 -12.24 -6.25
C ARG A 157 -16.41 -12.78 -5.58
N SER A 158 -15.42 -13.18 -6.37
CA SER A 158 -14.16 -13.73 -5.88
C SER A 158 -13.40 -12.73 -5.00
N SER A 159 -13.46 -11.43 -5.34
CA SER A 159 -12.92 -10.35 -4.53
C SER A 159 -13.64 -10.22 -3.19
N GLY A 160 -14.97 -10.39 -3.16
CA GLY A 160 -15.75 -10.43 -1.93
C GLY A 160 -15.31 -11.55 -0.99
N ASP A 161 -15.13 -12.76 -1.53
CA ASP A 161 -14.70 -13.93 -0.77
C ASP A 161 -13.27 -13.73 -0.21
N LEU A 162 -12.34 -13.24 -1.04
CA LEU A 162 -10.97 -12.91 -0.60
C LEU A 162 -10.96 -11.85 0.49
N LEU A 163 -11.74 -10.77 0.33
CA LEU A 163 -11.85 -9.72 1.33
C LEU A 163 -12.37 -10.26 2.66
N GLN A 164 -13.39 -11.12 2.63
CA GLN A 164 -13.93 -11.73 3.84
C GLN A 164 -12.88 -12.56 4.60
N GLN A 165 -12.03 -13.31 3.88
CA GLN A 165 -10.94 -14.06 4.52
C GLN A 165 -9.87 -13.15 5.13
N ILE A 166 -9.52 -12.06 4.44
CA ILE A 166 -8.59 -11.05 4.97
C ILE A 166 -9.17 -10.39 6.22
N TYR A 167 -10.46 -10.00 6.20
CA TYR A 167 -11.14 -9.43 7.36
C TYR A 167 -11.14 -10.39 8.55
N ALA A 168 -11.49 -11.66 8.34
CA ALA A 168 -11.47 -12.67 9.40
C ALA A 168 -10.06 -12.83 10.02
N ALA A 169 -9.01 -12.85 9.19
CA ALA A 169 -7.62 -12.92 9.65
C ALA A 169 -7.15 -11.68 10.43
N MET A 170 -7.77 -10.53 10.15
CA MET A 170 -7.50 -9.26 10.83
C MET A 170 -8.28 -9.13 12.15
N GLU A 171 -9.54 -9.58 12.19
CA GLU A 171 -10.42 -9.50 13.37
C GLU A 171 -10.00 -10.41 14.53
N ASP A 172 -9.27 -11.50 14.25
CA ASP A 172 -8.68 -12.40 15.26
C ASP A 172 -7.63 -11.69 16.18
N GLN A 173 -7.48 -10.37 16.04
CA GLN A 173 -6.71 -9.48 16.92
C GLN A 173 -7.55 -8.61 17.86
N SER A 174 -8.87 -8.52 17.68
CA SER A 174 -9.75 -7.66 18.50
C SER A 174 -10.04 -8.26 19.88
N VAL A 175 -9.65 -9.52 20.09
CA VAL A 175 -9.82 -10.28 21.33
C VAL A 175 -8.44 -10.67 21.86
N LYS A 176 -7.67 -9.71 22.38
CA LYS A 176 -6.55 -9.94 23.32
C LYS A 176 -6.06 -8.64 23.93
#